data_AF-A0A0F9LD59-F1
#
_entry.id   AF-A0A0F9LD59-F1
#
_cell.length_a   1.000
_cell.length_b   1.000
_cell.length_c   1.000
_cell.angle_alpha   90.00
_cell.angle_beta   90.00
_cell.angle_gamma   90.00
#
_symmetry.space_group_name_H-M   'P 1'
#
loop_
_entity.id
_entity.type
_entity.pdbx_description
1 polymer ?
#
loop_
_entity_poly.entity_id
_entity_poly.type
_entity_poly.pdbx_seq_one_letter_code
_entity_poly.pdbx_strand_id
1 'polypeptide(L)' 'MARALSGLTRTFGGKRFTLSGAYRSKREAQSQAKRFREGGEPARVVKDPGTGQWAVFVRFSKGRGPR' A
#
# COMPACT_ATOMS: atom_id res chain seq x y z
N MET A 1 4.41 21.41 5.83
CA MET A 1 3.70 20.98 4.61
C MET A 1 3.63 19.46 4.55
N ALA A 2 2.53 18.84 4.97
CA ALA A 2 2.33 17.40 4.81
C ALA A 2 1.69 17.15 3.44
N ARG A 3 2.48 16.69 2.46
CA ARG A 3 1.93 16.23 1.18
C ARG A 3 1.03 15.04 1.45
N ALA A 4 -0.25 15.15 1.10
CA ALA A 4 -1.19 14.04 1.14
C ALA A 4 -0.62 12.89 0.31
N LEU A 5 -0.24 11.80 0.96
CA LEU A 5 0.30 10.60 0.31
C LEU A 5 -0.82 9.78 -0.39
N SER A 6 -2.09 10.15 -0.20
CA SER A 6 -3.24 9.54 -0.86
C SER A 6 -3.17 9.77 -2.37
N GLY A 7 -2.97 8.69 -3.14
CA GLY A 7 -2.84 8.75 -4.61
C GLY A 7 -1.44 8.47 -5.14
N LEU A 8 -0.45 8.27 -4.26
CA LEU A 8 0.91 7.93 -4.67
C LEU A 8 0.93 6.52 -5.27
N THR A 9 1.12 6.42 -6.59
CA THR A 9 1.25 5.13 -7.27
C THR A 9 2.71 4.82 -7.49
N ARG A 10 3.07 3.54 -7.28
CA ARG A 10 4.43 3.05 -7.44
C ARG A 10 4.42 1.76 -8.24
N THR A 11 5.30 1.69 -9.22
CA THR A 11 5.42 0.53 -10.10
C THR A 11 6.42 -0.45 -9.49
N PHE A 12 6.00 -1.70 -9.36
CA PHE A 12 6.84 -2.80 -8.88
C PHE A 12 6.84 -3.91 -9.94
N GLY A 13 8.01 -4.17 -10.54
CA GLY A 13 8.15 -5.21 -11.57
C GLY A 13 7.16 -5.05 -12.74
N GLY A 14 7.01 -3.83 -13.25
CA GLY A 14 6.07 -3.50 -14.33
C GLY A 14 4.59 -3.38 -13.92
N LYS A 15 4.23 -3.72 -12.67
CA LYS A 15 2.84 -3.63 -12.17
C LYS A 15 2.65 -2.38 -11.32
N ARG A 16 1.58 -1.62 -11.56
CA ARG A 16 1.23 -0.42 -10.79
C ARG A 16 0.52 -0.80 -9.48
N PHE A 17 0.99 -0.24 -8.38
CA PHE A 17 0.36 -0.34 -7.07
C PHE A 17 0.04 1.06 -6.56
N THR A 18 -1.04 1.20 -5.82
CA THR A 18 -1.48 2.46 -5.21
C THR A 18 -1.16 2.43 -3.73
N LEU A 19 -0.64 3.53 -3.19
CA LEU A 19 -0.46 3.66 -1.76
C LEU A 19 -1.83 3.62 -1.08
N SER A 20 -2.00 2.64 -0.20
CA SER A 20 -3.18 2.52 0.65
C SER A 20 -3.00 3.28 1.96
N GLY A 21 -1.79 3.28 2.54
CA GLY A 21 -1.53 3.98 3.80
C GLY A 21 -0.06 3.92 4.21
N ALA A 22 0.33 4.83 5.12
CA ALA A 22 1.64 4.86 5.76
C ALA A 22 1.47 4.65 7.27
N TYR A 23 2.30 3.79 7.83
CA TYR A 23 2.21 3.30 9.21
C TYR A 23 3.54 3.53 9.91
N ARG A 24 3.53 3.86 11.21
CA ARG A 24 4.77 3.96 11.98
C ARG A 24 5.38 2.60 12.29
N SER A 25 4.54 1.57 12.40
CA SER A 25 4.97 0.22 12.79
C SER A 25 4.97 -0.75 11.61
N LYS A 26 6.06 -1.53 11.47
CA LYS A 26 6.14 -2.62 10.48
C LYS A 26 5.02 -3.64 10.63
N ARG A 27 4.69 -3.98 11.89
CA ARG A 27 3.65 -4.97 12.23
C ARG A 27 2.26 -4.53 11.79
N GLU A 28 1.93 -3.26 11.98
CA GLU A 28 0.65 -2.69 11.52
C GLU A 28 0.57 -2.70 9.99
N ALA A 29 1.62 -2.26 9.30
CA ALA A 29 1.68 -2.29 7.85
C ALA A 29 1.54 -3.73 7.29
N GLN A 30 2.17 -4.71 7.94
CA GLN A 30 2.04 -6.13 7.56
C GLN A 30 0.64 -6.68 7.82
N SER A 31 0.03 -6.34 8.96
CA SER A 31 -1.36 -6.74 9.27
C SER A 31 -2.32 -6.21 8.22
N GLN A 32 -2.17 -4.94 7.82
CA GLN A 32 -3.01 -4.37 6.78
C GLN A 32 -2.76 -5.00 5.41
N ALA A 33 -1.49 -5.21 5.03
CA ALA A 33 -1.16 -5.91 3.78
C ALA A 33 -1.70 -7.34 3.76
N LYS A 34 -1.76 -8.04 4.90
CA LYS A 34 -2.35 -9.38 5.02
C LYS A 34 -3.85 -9.34 4.70
N ARG A 35 -4.60 -8.38 5.25
CA ARG A 35 -6.04 -8.21 4.97
C ARG A 35 -6.33 -8.03 3.48
N PHE A 36 -5.53 -7.20 2.79
CA PHE A 36 -5.66 -7.04 1.34
C PHE A 36 -5.37 -8.34 0.59
N ARG A 37 -4.31 -9.06 0.96
CA ARG A 37 -3.98 -10.37 0.37
C ARG A 37 -5.07 -11.41 0.60
N GLU A 38 -5.66 -11.44 1.79
CA GLU A 38 -6.80 -12.31 2.12
C GLU A 38 -8.04 -11.95 1.28
N GLY A 39 -8.23 -10.67 0.95
CA GLY A 39 -9.24 -10.20 0.00
C GLY A 39 -8.95 -10.51 -1.48
N GLY A 40 -7.82 -11.16 -1.78
CA GLY A 40 -7.37 -11.45 -3.14
C GLY A 40 -6.62 -10.30 -3.82
N GLU A 41 -6.31 -9.23 -3.09
CA GLU A 41 -5.60 -8.08 -3.61
C GLU A 41 -4.10 -8.16 -3.33
N PRO A 42 -3.23 -8.09 -4.35
CA PRO A 42 -1.80 -8.08 -4.13
C PRO A 42 -1.37 -6.84 -3.35
N ALA A 43 -0.84 -7.03 -2.15
CA ALA A 43 -0.30 -5.95 -1.31
C ALA A 43 1.20 -6.12 -1.01
N ARG A 44 1.91 -5.00 -1.00
CA ARG A 44 3.35 -4.88 -0.69
C ARG A 44 3.56 -3.87 0.42
N VAL A 45 4.46 -4.20 1.34
CA VAL A 45 4.90 -3.29 2.41
C VAL A 45 6.30 -2.81 2.07
N VAL A 46 6.51 -1.49 2.14
CA VAL A 46 7.79 -0.87 1.85
C VAL A 46 8.12 0.15 2.92
N LYS A 47 9.36 0.17 3.41
CA LYS A 47 9.84 1.24 4.27
C LYS A 47 10.18 2.46 3.42
N ASP A 48 9.61 3.60 3.75
CA ASP A 48 9.94 4.87 3.17
C ASP A 48 11.26 5.39 3.79
N PRO A 49 12.30 5.63 2.97
CA PRO A 49 13.60 6.06 3.49
C PRO A 49 13.63 7.53 3.93
N GLY A 50 12.73 8.38 3.43
CA GLY A 50 12.69 9.80 3.79
C GLY A 50 12.01 10.06 5.14
N THR A 51 10.97 9.29 5.46
CA THR A 51 10.15 9.46 6.66
C THR A 51 10.37 8.36 7.71
N GLY A 52 11.03 7.26 7.34
CA GLY A 52 11.20 6.07 8.19
C GLY A 52 9.92 5.25 8.39
N GLN A 53 8.80 5.67 7.80
CA GLN A 53 7.49 5.01 7.93
C GLN A 53 7.37 3.78 7.02
N TRP A 54 6.41 2.92 7.30
CA TRP A 54 6.06 1.75 6.51
C TRP A 54 4.84 2.02 5.65
N ALA A 55 5.04 2.12 4.35
CA ALA A 55 4.01 2.30 3.36
C ALA A 55 3.44 0.95 2.89
N VAL A 56 2.12 0.85 2.79
CA VAL A 56 1.41 -0.29 2.20
C VAL A 56 0.91 0.11 0.82
N PHE A 57 1.39 -0.60 -0.19
CA PHE A 57 1.01 -0.45 -1.59
C PHE A 57 0.12 -1.62 -1.99
N VAL A 58 -1.06 -1.35 -2.51
CA VAL A 58 -2.04 -2.36 -2.93
C VAL A 58 -2.27 -2.21 -4.42
N ARG A 59 -2.33 -3.33 -5.13
CA ARG A 59 -2.73 -3.36 -6.52
C ARG A 59 -4.20 -3.70 -6.58
N PHE A 60 -5.03 -2.68 -6.82
CA PHE A 60 -6.43 -2.89 -7.14
C PHE A 60 -6.51 -3.60 -8.49
N SER A 61 -6.85 -4.87 -8.48
CA SER A 61 -7.13 -5.59 -9.73
C SER A 61 -8.50 -5.13 -10.20
N LYS A 62 -8.49 -4.13 -11.09
CA LYS A 62 -9.64 -3.54 -11.80
C LYS A 62 -10.78 -4.57 -11.96
N GLY A 63 -11.76 -4.53 -11.06
CA GLY A 63 -12.82 -5.55 -11.01
C GLY A 63 -13.70 -5.54 -9.76
N ARG A 64 -13.25 -5.01 -8.62
CA ARG A 64 -14.12 -4.75 -7.46
C ARG A 64 -13.94 -3.33 -6.96
N GLY A 65 -14.61 -2.39 -7.65
CA GLY A 65 -15.13 -1.24 -6.92
C GLY A 65 -16.17 -1.75 -5.90
N PRO A 66 -16.34 -1.07 -4.75
CA PRO A 66 -17.40 -1.43 -3.83
C PRO A 66 -18.74 -1.43 -4.59
N ARG A 67 -19.45 -2.56 -4.58
CA ARG A 67 -20.89 -2.55 -4.80
C ARG A 67 -21.55 -2.06 -3.53
#